data_AF-A0AA51UB44-F1
#
_entry.id   AF-A0AA51UB44-F1
#
_cell.length_a   1.000
_cell.length_b   1.000
_cell.length_c   1.000
_cell.angle_alpha   90.00
_cell.angle_beta   90.00
_cell.angle_gamma   90.00
#
_symmetry.space_group_name_H-M   'P 1'
#
loop_
_entity.id
_entity.type
_entity.pdbx_description
1 polymer ?
#
loop_
_entity_poly.entity_id
_entity_poly.type
_entity_poly.pdbx_seq_one_letter_code
_entity_poly.pdbx_strand_id
1 'polypeptide(L)'
;MEQVSFSQPKTLVQNKFEELYAQGKLLPGELDAPCIADLETLSQEQACMALDFLVNVTKTTINNKSAFLKGIIAKSRAKGLQARTSQTFAPTGFFALHPIVQAKFDTVFSSGVAKREEIDPSIFDSMSQFDPLVACQIVDIFAQKDMSKIRSKSGFLAGIMKRFREKGAAWYPPRQYFPTMAYPAVGLAPFGYSPALQYPTYLAPGKSPVAIYPNVQTVPPTSYSKVLSPVVQDRLNSLYDLGILSPTELDTEILESLAQFPAEIGLSILDKFSKAELSSIQNKNGFLAGIMKRFRGGTRCVNVRDNQHAQAQLPASVQAALEELYATGLVQRTELDLKVFSLLRDIDEDAAVDAVLRFQSSRLSHVTNRSGFLVGIINKVKSERAATSSLTEGL
;
A
#
# COMPACT_ATOMS: atom_id res chain seq x y z
N MET A 1 10.10 56.02 -7.40
CA MET A 1 10.67 55.17 -8.47
C MET A 1 12.15 55.49 -8.53
N GLU A 2 12.96 54.75 -7.78
CA GLU A 2 14.43 54.87 -7.83
C GLU A 2 14.93 53.68 -8.65
N GLN A 3 15.48 53.95 -9.83
CA GLN A 3 16.14 52.95 -10.65
C GLN A 3 17.52 52.68 -10.08
N VAL A 4 17.69 51.53 -9.43
CA VAL A 4 19.02 51.01 -9.09
C VAL A 4 19.64 50.45 -10.37
N SER A 5 20.63 51.16 -10.90
CA SER A 5 21.52 50.69 -11.95
C SER A 5 22.42 49.59 -11.40
N PHE A 6 22.25 48.35 -11.88
CA PHE A 6 23.11 47.21 -11.53
C PHE A 6 24.18 47.01 -12.60
N SER A 7 25.38 47.54 -12.35
CA SER A 7 26.61 47.33 -13.12
C SER A 7 27.43 46.14 -12.57
N GLN A 8 26.79 44.97 -12.39
CA GLN A 8 27.48 43.71 -12.13
C GLN A 8 26.96 42.65 -13.11
N PRO A 9 27.80 41.68 -13.55
CA PRO A 9 27.33 40.61 -14.40
C PRO A 9 26.24 39.83 -13.67
N LYS A 10 25.02 39.84 -14.24
CA LYS A 10 23.87 39.17 -13.65
C LYS A 10 24.16 37.68 -13.51
N THR A 11 23.86 37.13 -12.34
CA THR A 11 24.00 35.68 -12.11
C THR A 11 22.97 34.92 -12.95
N LEU A 12 23.23 33.62 -13.23
CA LEU A 12 22.28 32.81 -14.01
C LEU A 12 20.88 32.79 -13.39
N VAL A 13 20.81 32.83 -12.06
CA VAL A 13 19.56 32.86 -11.29
C VAL A 13 18.81 34.18 -11.47
N GLN A 14 19.52 35.32 -11.50
CA GLN A 14 18.90 36.62 -11.78
C GLN A 14 18.32 36.69 -13.19
N ASN A 15 19.06 36.20 -14.19
CA ASN A 15 18.55 36.11 -15.56
C ASN A 15 17.32 35.20 -15.64
N LYS A 16 17.30 34.11 -14.86
CA LYS A 16 16.16 33.20 -14.79
C LYS A 16 14.93 33.86 -14.18
N PHE A 17 15.09 34.64 -13.12
CA PHE A 17 13.98 35.44 -12.56
C PHE A 17 13.42 36.43 -13.56
N GLU A 18 14.28 37.17 -14.27
CA GLU A 18 13.87 38.11 -15.31
C GLU A 18 13.11 37.42 -16.45
N GLU A 19 13.59 36.24 -16.88
CA GLU A 19 12.91 35.41 -17.86
C GLU A 19 11.49 35.01 -17.40
N LEU A 20 11.36 34.54 -16.16
CA LEU A 20 10.08 34.09 -15.60
C LEU A 20 9.10 35.24 -15.37
N TYR A 21 9.61 36.43 -15.01
CA TYR A 21 8.83 37.66 -14.89
C TYR A 21 8.35 38.15 -16.26
N ALA A 22 9.23 38.15 -17.27
CA ALA A 22 8.86 38.53 -18.63
C ALA A 22 7.81 37.58 -19.24
N GLN A 23 7.85 36.30 -18.88
CA GLN A 23 6.86 35.30 -19.29
C GLN A 23 5.55 35.36 -18.47
N GLY A 24 5.48 36.20 -17.42
CA GLY A 24 4.32 36.28 -16.53
C GLY A 24 4.06 35.01 -15.72
N LYS A 25 5.05 34.12 -15.60
CA LYS A 25 4.93 32.84 -14.89
C LYS A 25 5.20 32.98 -13.39
N LEU A 26 5.93 34.01 -13.02
CA LEU A 26 6.15 34.46 -11.65
C LEU A 26 5.90 35.97 -11.63
N LEU A 27 5.40 36.52 -10.52
CA LEU A 27 5.27 37.96 -10.34
C LEU A 27 6.29 38.47 -9.30
N PRO A 28 6.80 39.70 -9.43
CA PRO A 28 7.62 40.31 -8.39
C PRO A 28 6.90 40.32 -7.05
N GLY A 29 7.53 39.76 -6.01
CA GLY A 29 6.96 39.66 -4.66
C GLY A 29 6.12 38.39 -4.38
N GLU A 30 5.96 37.48 -5.34
CA GLU A 30 5.31 36.18 -5.09
C GLU A 30 6.15 35.22 -4.23
N LEU A 31 7.46 35.45 -4.18
CA LEU A 31 8.37 34.74 -3.30
C LEU A 31 8.78 35.65 -2.14
N ASP A 32 8.79 35.10 -0.94
CA ASP A 32 9.20 35.84 0.26
C ASP A 32 10.73 35.96 0.31
N ALA A 33 11.22 37.05 0.91
CA ALA A 33 12.66 37.30 1.04
C ALA A 33 13.44 36.13 1.67
N PRO A 34 12.91 35.41 2.70
CA PRO A 34 13.58 34.22 3.21
C PRO A 34 13.73 33.09 2.20
N CYS A 35 12.74 32.85 1.32
CA CYS A 35 12.88 31.83 0.27
C CYS A 35 13.93 32.22 -0.77
N ILE A 36 14.02 33.50 -1.10
CA ILE A 36 15.04 34.00 -2.05
C ILE A 36 16.43 33.81 -1.44
N ALA A 37 16.62 34.15 -0.16
CA ALA A 37 17.87 33.88 0.54
C ALA A 37 18.22 32.38 0.58
N ASP A 38 17.23 31.51 0.77
CA ASP A 38 17.43 30.05 0.70
C ASP A 38 17.86 29.56 -0.70
N LEU A 39 17.42 30.20 -1.79
CA LEU A 39 17.88 29.88 -3.15
C LEU A 39 19.35 30.22 -3.35
N GLU A 40 19.84 31.30 -2.76
CA GLU A 40 21.24 31.74 -2.87
C GLU A 40 22.21 30.74 -2.23
N THR A 41 21.73 29.88 -1.33
CA THR A 41 22.54 28.80 -0.74
C THR A 41 22.78 27.61 -1.68
N LEU A 42 22.05 27.53 -2.80
CA LEU A 42 22.20 26.48 -3.81
C LEU A 42 23.21 26.90 -4.89
N SER A 43 23.73 25.93 -5.64
CA SER A 43 24.47 26.27 -6.87
C SER A 43 23.54 26.97 -7.87
N GLN A 44 24.09 27.83 -8.74
CA GLN A 44 23.28 28.58 -9.70
C GLN A 44 22.42 27.67 -10.58
N GLU A 45 22.94 26.49 -10.98
CA GLU A 45 22.19 25.49 -11.75
C GLU A 45 21.04 24.87 -10.94
N GLN A 46 21.29 24.54 -9.67
CA GLN A 46 20.27 23.98 -8.78
C GLN A 46 19.15 24.97 -8.48
N ALA A 47 19.49 26.24 -8.29
CA ALA A 47 18.52 27.32 -8.12
C ALA A 47 17.66 27.50 -9.39
N CYS A 48 18.26 27.52 -10.58
CA CYS A 48 17.53 27.58 -11.85
C CYS A 48 16.59 26.37 -12.03
N MET A 49 17.05 25.15 -11.73
CA MET A 49 16.21 23.95 -11.78
C MET A 49 15.03 24.01 -10.80
N ALA A 50 15.26 24.52 -9.58
CA ALA A 50 14.20 24.68 -8.59
C ALA A 50 13.13 25.68 -9.05
N LEU A 51 13.54 26.77 -9.70
CA LEU A 51 12.63 27.76 -10.30
C LEU A 51 11.84 27.19 -11.48
N ASP A 52 12.49 26.43 -12.37
CA ASP A 52 11.80 25.75 -13.47
C ASP A 52 10.76 24.73 -12.94
N PHE A 53 11.08 24.01 -11.86
CA PHE A 53 10.16 23.08 -11.23
C PHE A 53 8.95 23.79 -10.62
N LEU A 54 9.17 24.90 -9.90
CA LEU A 54 8.10 25.73 -9.35
C LEU A 54 7.11 26.16 -10.44
N VAL A 55 7.64 26.60 -11.57
CA VAL A 55 6.84 27.15 -12.68
C VAL A 55 6.15 26.08 -13.51
N ASN A 56 6.76 24.91 -13.69
CA ASN A 56 6.13 23.82 -14.45
C ASN A 56 5.01 23.11 -13.69
N VAL A 57 5.06 23.12 -12.35
CA VAL A 57 3.97 22.57 -11.51
C VAL A 57 2.78 23.55 -11.42
N THR A 58 2.98 24.83 -11.76
CA THR A 58 1.96 25.87 -11.55
C THR A 58 1.10 26.11 -12.78
N LYS A 59 -0.13 25.59 -12.75
CA LYS A 59 -1.28 26.29 -13.36
C LYS A 59 -2.46 26.53 -12.42
N THR A 60 -2.69 25.72 -11.37
CA THR A 60 -3.88 25.94 -10.49
C THR A 60 -3.76 25.46 -9.02
N THR A 61 -2.68 24.79 -8.60
CA THR A 61 -2.71 23.93 -7.41
C THR A 61 -1.92 24.40 -6.17
N ILE A 62 -1.10 25.44 -6.27
CA ILE A 62 -0.22 25.86 -5.17
C ILE A 62 -0.67 27.21 -4.62
N ASN A 63 -1.21 27.19 -3.40
CA ASN A 63 -1.67 28.39 -2.69
C ASN A 63 -0.51 29.23 -2.11
N ASN A 64 0.68 28.64 -1.95
CA ASN A 64 1.86 29.33 -1.42
C ASN A 64 3.14 28.87 -2.15
N LYS A 65 3.57 29.66 -3.14
CA LYS A 65 4.73 29.37 -3.99
C LYS A 65 6.04 29.30 -3.19
N SER A 66 6.21 30.20 -2.21
CA SER A 66 7.36 30.22 -1.31
C SER A 66 7.52 28.94 -0.49
N ALA A 67 6.45 28.46 0.15
CA ALA A 67 6.50 27.25 0.97
C ALA A 67 6.81 26.02 0.13
N PHE A 68 6.24 25.95 -1.07
CA PHE A 68 6.54 24.87 -2.02
C PHE A 68 8.00 24.87 -2.45
N LEU A 69 8.52 26.05 -2.84
CA LEU A 69 9.90 26.21 -3.26
C LEU A 69 10.89 25.89 -2.13
N LYS A 70 10.63 26.31 -0.89
CA LYS A 70 11.42 25.90 0.29
C LYS A 70 11.46 24.37 0.45
N GLY A 71 10.35 23.68 0.17
CA GLY A 71 10.30 22.21 0.15
C GLY A 71 11.21 21.59 -0.92
N ILE A 72 11.26 22.19 -2.13
CA ILE A 72 12.18 21.77 -3.19
C ILE A 72 13.64 21.97 -2.74
N ILE A 73 13.96 23.16 -2.20
CA ILE A 73 15.32 23.51 -1.74
C ILE A 73 15.78 22.54 -0.64
N ALA A 74 14.93 22.28 0.37
CA ALA A 74 15.23 21.32 1.43
C ALA A 74 15.49 19.91 0.88
N LYS A 75 14.73 19.49 -0.13
CA LYS A 75 14.92 18.18 -0.79
C LYS A 75 16.20 18.12 -1.62
N SER A 76 16.56 19.21 -2.29
CA SER A 76 17.83 19.34 -3.04
C SER A 76 19.04 19.24 -2.12
N ARG A 77 18.97 19.83 -0.93
CA ARG A 77 20.00 19.70 0.13
C ARG A 77 20.10 18.27 0.66
N ALA A 78 18.96 17.61 0.90
CA ALA A 78 18.92 16.27 1.50
C ALA A 78 19.36 15.13 0.57
N LYS A 79 19.22 15.28 -0.76
CA LYS A 79 19.47 14.19 -1.72
C LYS A 79 20.49 14.47 -2.81
N GLY A 80 21.02 15.70 -2.93
CA GLY A 80 21.89 16.09 -4.04
C GLY A 80 21.14 16.06 -5.36
N LEU A 81 20.67 17.23 -5.82
CA LEU A 81 20.00 17.34 -7.12
C LEU A 81 21.05 17.15 -8.23
N GLN A 82 21.28 15.91 -8.68
CA GLN A 82 22.21 15.64 -9.77
C GLN A 82 21.60 16.01 -11.12
N ALA A 83 22.34 16.82 -11.87
CA ALA A 83 22.08 17.17 -13.25
C ALA A 83 22.04 15.89 -14.11
N ARG A 84 20.85 15.53 -14.59
CA ARG A 84 20.67 14.44 -15.57
C ARG A 84 20.28 15.06 -16.91
N THR A 85 21.23 15.73 -17.55
CA THR A 85 21.08 16.17 -18.94
C THR A 85 22.42 16.18 -19.65
N SER A 86 22.61 15.18 -20.50
CA SER A 86 23.49 15.21 -21.67
C SER A 86 23.01 14.14 -22.65
N GLN A 87 21.81 14.34 -23.19
CA GLN A 87 21.44 13.80 -24.49
C GLN A 87 20.40 14.73 -25.12
N THR A 88 20.71 15.09 -26.36
CA THR A 88 20.16 16.13 -27.22
C THR A 88 18.63 16.16 -27.29
N PHE A 89 18.12 17.39 -27.21
CA PHE A 89 16.70 17.75 -27.17
C PHE A 89 15.96 17.45 -28.48
N ALA A 90 14.82 16.76 -28.36
CA ALA A 90 13.64 16.99 -29.18
C ALA A 90 12.50 17.45 -28.25
N PRO A 91 11.65 18.41 -28.67
CA PRO A 91 10.75 19.11 -27.77
C PRO A 91 9.40 18.40 -27.66
N THR A 92 9.26 17.47 -26.71
CA THR A 92 7.97 17.17 -26.08
C THR A 92 8.24 16.73 -24.64
N GLY A 93 7.62 17.42 -23.69
CA GLY A 93 7.79 17.21 -22.25
C GLY A 93 7.25 15.86 -21.74
N PHE A 94 7.43 15.66 -20.44
CA PHE A 94 7.24 14.44 -19.64
C PHE A 94 8.41 13.46 -19.73
N PHE A 95 8.78 12.90 -18.58
CA PHE A 95 9.64 11.72 -18.53
C PHE A 95 8.95 10.65 -19.38
N ALA A 96 9.51 10.36 -20.57
CA ALA A 96 8.94 9.36 -21.46
C ALA A 96 8.83 8.04 -20.69
N LEU A 97 7.61 7.54 -20.52
CA LEU A 97 7.37 6.20 -20.00
C LEU A 97 8.17 5.21 -20.84
N HIS A 98 8.60 4.11 -20.21
CA HIS A 98 9.25 3.05 -20.95
C HIS A 98 8.33 2.57 -22.10
N PRO A 99 8.82 2.35 -23.33
CA PRO A 99 7.98 2.08 -24.50
C PRO A 99 6.95 0.95 -24.31
N ILE A 100 7.33 -0.12 -23.61
CA ILE A 100 6.41 -1.23 -23.30
C ILE A 100 5.23 -0.82 -22.41
N VAL A 101 5.45 0.11 -21.47
CA VAL A 101 4.42 0.64 -20.57
C VAL A 101 3.53 1.61 -21.32
N GLN A 102 4.13 2.42 -22.20
CA GLN A 102 3.39 3.31 -23.08
C GLN A 102 2.44 2.54 -24.01
N ALA A 103 2.92 1.47 -24.66
CA ALA A 103 2.09 0.60 -25.50
C ALA A 103 0.92 -0.04 -24.72
N LYS A 104 1.12 -0.39 -23.45
CA LYS A 104 0.05 -0.87 -22.56
C LYS A 104 -1.00 0.19 -22.31
N PHE A 105 -0.60 1.43 -21.99
CA PHE A 105 -1.56 2.53 -21.83
C PHE A 105 -2.30 2.84 -23.13
N ASP A 106 -1.61 2.82 -24.28
CA ASP A 106 -2.25 3.06 -25.58
C ASP A 106 -3.31 1.98 -25.89
N THR A 107 -3.08 0.73 -25.47
CA THR A 107 -4.10 -0.34 -25.55
C THR A 107 -5.30 -0.06 -24.64
N VAL A 108 -5.07 0.42 -23.41
CA VAL A 108 -6.14 0.82 -22.47
C VAL A 108 -6.96 1.99 -23.01
N PHE A 109 -6.30 2.97 -23.66
CA PHE A 109 -6.98 4.12 -24.25
C PHE A 109 -7.77 3.72 -25.50
N SER A 110 -7.18 2.89 -26.36
CA SER A 110 -7.84 2.44 -27.60
C SER A 110 -9.04 1.53 -27.34
N SER A 111 -9.02 0.76 -26.25
CA SER A 111 -10.15 -0.08 -25.83
C SER A 111 -11.30 0.70 -25.17
N GLY A 112 -11.12 2.01 -24.91
CA GLY A 112 -12.14 2.84 -24.28
C GLY A 112 -12.31 2.62 -22.78
N VAL A 113 -11.45 1.81 -22.14
CA VAL A 113 -11.48 1.57 -20.68
C VAL A 113 -11.24 2.87 -19.91
N ALA A 114 -10.33 3.72 -20.41
CA ALA A 114 -10.09 5.07 -19.91
C ALA A 114 -9.72 5.99 -21.07
N LYS A 115 -9.94 7.29 -20.93
CA LYS A 115 -9.37 8.30 -21.85
C LYS A 115 -8.08 8.88 -21.27
N ARG A 116 -7.19 9.38 -22.13
CA ARG A 116 -5.89 9.93 -21.70
C ARG A 116 -6.07 11.13 -20.77
N GLU A 117 -7.09 11.94 -20.98
CA GLU A 117 -7.37 13.16 -20.20
C GLU A 117 -7.94 12.85 -18.81
N GLU A 118 -8.44 11.62 -18.59
CA GLU A 118 -9.00 11.18 -17.31
C GLU A 118 -7.92 10.70 -16.33
N ILE A 119 -6.67 10.58 -16.80
CA ILE A 119 -5.50 10.24 -16.00
C ILE A 119 -4.64 11.49 -15.83
N ASP A 120 -4.41 11.83 -14.56
CA ASP A 120 -3.59 12.99 -14.19
C ASP A 120 -2.15 12.76 -14.68
N PRO A 121 -1.52 13.75 -15.35
CA PRO A 121 -0.17 13.57 -15.90
C PRO A 121 0.88 13.16 -14.86
N SER A 122 0.73 13.57 -13.60
CA SER A 122 1.63 13.20 -12.50
C SER A 122 1.67 11.68 -12.20
N ILE A 123 0.66 10.94 -12.64
CA ILE A 123 0.62 9.48 -12.54
C ILE A 123 1.69 8.86 -13.44
N PHE A 124 1.91 9.40 -14.63
CA PHE A 124 2.93 8.89 -15.55
C PHE A 124 4.33 9.12 -14.99
N ASP A 125 4.57 10.29 -14.38
CA ASP A 125 5.83 10.57 -13.66
C ASP A 125 6.03 9.64 -12.45
N SER A 126 4.95 9.27 -11.78
CA SER A 126 5.00 8.31 -10.67
C SER A 126 5.20 6.87 -11.16
N MET A 127 4.77 6.56 -12.39
CA MET A 127 4.86 5.24 -13.00
C MET A 127 6.26 4.95 -13.52
N SER A 128 6.97 5.97 -14.01
CA SER A 128 8.38 5.84 -14.44
C SER A 128 9.33 5.46 -13.31
N GLN A 129 8.89 5.55 -12.05
CA GLN A 129 9.64 5.13 -10.86
C GLN A 129 9.55 3.62 -10.59
N PHE A 130 8.67 2.90 -11.28
CA PHE A 130 8.56 1.44 -11.17
C PHE A 130 9.44 0.76 -12.22
N ASP A 131 9.84 -0.47 -11.93
CA ASP A 131 10.39 -1.36 -12.95
C ASP A 131 9.38 -1.50 -14.12
N PRO A 132 9.81 -1.44 -15.40
CA PRO A 132 8.90 -1.47 -16.54
C PRO A 132 7.93 -2.66 -16.56
N LEU A 133 8.35 -3.85 -16.08
CA LEU A 133 7.48 -5.01 -16.04
C LEU A 133 6.43 -4.89 -14.93
N VAL A 134 6.82 -4.34 -13.77
CA VAL A 134 5.89 -4.04 -12.67
C VAL A 134 4.88 -2.96 -13.08
N ALA A 135 5.34 -1.92 -13.77
CA ALA A 135 4.47 -0.88 -14.32
C ALA A 135 3.44 -1.47 -15.30
N CYS A 136 3.85 -2.38 -16.20
CA CYS A 136 2.91 -3.10 -17.06
C CYS A 136 1.85 -3.88 -16.26
N GLN A 137 2.24 -4.57 -15.18
CA GLN A 137 1.29 -5.29 -14.32
C GLN A 137 0.29 -4.33 -13.66
N ILE A 138 0.76 -3.17 -13.21
CA ILE A 138 -0.11 -2.13 -12.64
C ILE A 138 -1.16 -1.69 -13.67
N VAL A 139 -0.75 -1.45 -14.92
CA VAL A 139 -1.66 -1.07 -16.02
C VAL A 139 -2.63 -2.19 -16.35
N ASP A 140 -2.19 -3.45 -16.35
CA ASP A 140 -3.06 -4.61 -16.59
C ASP A 140 -4.13 -4.75 -15.50
N ILE A 141 -3.77 -4.56 -14.23
CA ILE A 141 -4.71 -4.59 -13.10
C ILE A 141 -5.72 -3.44 -13.21
N PHE A 142 -5.25 -2.27 -13.63
CA PHE A 142 -6.11 -1.14 -13.91
C PHE A 142 -7.11 -1.49 -15.02
N ALA A 143 -6.64 -2.02 -16.15
CA ALA A 143 -7.46 -2.35 -17.31
C ALA A 143 -8.55 -3.42 -17.03
N GLN A 144 -8.29 -4.34 -16.09
CA GLN A 144 -9.22 -5.42 -15.73
C GLN A 144 -10.42 -4.96 -14.87
N LYS A 145 -10.39 -3.75 -14.35
CA LYS A 145 -11.43 -3.27 -13.44
C LYS A 145 -12.51 -2.49 -14.18
N ASP A 146 -13.75 -2.66 -13.73
CA ASP A 146 -14.89 -1.93 -14.24
C ASP A 146 -14.77 -0.44 -13.90
N MET A 147 -14.38 0.34 -14.90
CA MET A 147 -14.12 1.77 -14.77
C MET A 147 -15.40 2.61 -14.63
N SER A 148 -16.57 2.06 -14.97
CA SER A 148 -17.85 2.79 -14.89
C SER A 148 -18.23 3.15 -13.45
N LYS A 149 -17.80 2.33 -12.49
CA LYS A 149 -18.08 2.51 -11.05
C LYS A 149 -17.03 3.35 -10.33
N ILE A 150 -15.97 3.76 -11.02
CA ILE A 150 -14.81 4.41 -10.40
C ILE A 150 -14.89 5.93 -10.58
N ARG A 151 -15.09 6.64 -9.47
CA ARG A 151 -15.22 8.11 -9.45
C ARG A 151 -14.00 8.88 -9.96
N SER A 152 -12.80 8.32 -9.84
CA SER A 152 -11.54 8.95 -10.23
C SER A 152 -10.55 7.88 -10.70
N LYS A 153 -10.27 7.87 -12.01
CA LYS A 153 -9.37 6.91 -12.64
C LYS A 153 -7.92 7.13 -12.18
N SER A 154 -7.47 8.39 -12.12
CA SER A 154 -6.16 8.76 -11.53
C SER A 154 -6.00 8.29 -10.09
N GLY A 155 -7.00 8.56 -9.23
CA GLY A 155 -6.95 8.17 -7.83
C GLY A 155 -6.95 6.65 -7.64
N PHE A 156 -7.68 5.92 -8.50
CA PHE A 156 -7.67 4.47 -8.49
C PHE A 156 -6.31 3.89 -8.90
N LEU A 157 -5.74 4.39 -10.00
CA LEU A 157 -4.42 3.97 -10.49
C LEU A 157 -3.31 4.29 -9.48
N ALA A 158 -3.33 5.49 -8.88
CA ALA A 158 -2.43 5.85 -7.77
C ALA A 158 -2.57 4.89 -6.58
N GLY A 159 -3.80 4.45 -6.27
CA GLY A 159 -4.08 3.46 -5.24
C GLY A 159 -3.47 2.10 -5.54
N ILE A 160 -3.49 1.64 -6.79
CA ILE A 160 -2.82 0.40 -7.22
C ILE A 160 -1.31 0.55 -7.04
N MET A 161 -0.72 1.63 -7.56
CA MET A 161 0.72 1.92 -7.45
C MET A 161 1.19 1.96 -6.00
N LYS A 162 0.43 2.61 -5.11
CA LYS A 162 0.72 2.65 -3.67
C LYS A 162 0.81 1.25 -3.07
N ARG A 163 -0.11 0.34 -3.43
CA ARG A 163 -0.09 -1.04 -2.91
C ARG A 163 1.12 -1.82 -3.41
N PHE A 164 1.53 -1.63 -4.67
CA PHE A 164 2.77 -2.22 -5.18
C PHE A 164 4.00 -1.70 -4.44
N ARG A 165 4.04 -0.42 -4.04
CA ARG A 165 5.14 0.11 -3.21
C ARG A 165 5.15 -0.49 -1.81
N GLU A 166 3.98 -0.65 -1.19
CA GLU A 166 3.86 -1.17 0.19
C GLU A 166 4.13 -2.68 0.30
N LYS A 167 3.71 -3.45 -0.71
CA LYS A 167 3.66 -4.91 -0.63
C LYS A 167 4.54 -5.63 -1.67
N GLY A 168 5.17 -4.88 -2.57
CA GLY A 168 5.98 -5.42 -3.67
C GLY A 168 5.17 -6.21 -4.70
N ALA A 169 5.87 -6.89 -5.62
CA ALA A 169 5.27 -7.73 -6.66
C ALA A 169 4.45 -8.91 -6.09
N ALA A 170 4.69 -9.31 -4.84
CA ALA A 170 3.92 -10.35 -4.16
C ALA A 170 2.44 -9.97 -3.91
N TRP A 171 2.09 -8.67 -3.97
CA TRP A 171 0.70 -8.22 -3.82
C TRP A 171 -0.22 -8.73 -4.93
N TYR A 172 0.35 -8.99 -6.09
CA TYR A 172 -0.35 -9.56 -7.21
C TYR A 172 0.46 -10.76 -7.72
N PRO A 173 0.21 -11.97 -7.20
CA PRO A 173 0.95 -13.14 -7.69
C PRO A 173 0.75 -13.20 -9.20
N PRO A 174 1.82 -13.37 -9.98
CA PRO A 174 1.67 -13.54 -11.42
C PRO A 174 0.70 -14.69 -11.64
N ARG A 175 -0.43 -14.42 -12.29
CA ARG A 175 -1.22 -15.49 -12.88
C ARG A 175 -0.24 -16.28 -13.73
N GLN A 176 -0.24 -17.60 -13.56
CA GLN A 176 0.49 -18.52 -14.42
C GLN A 176 0.28 -18.05 -15.86
N TYR A 177 1.35 -17.56 -16.48
CA TYR A 177 1.36 -17.21 -17.88
C TYR A 177 0.96 -18.47 -18.63
N PHE A 178 -0.22 -18.47 -19.26
CA PHE A 178 -0.49 -19.38 -20.37
C PHE A 178 0.48 -19.04 -21.51
N PRO A 179 0.81 -20.02 -22.37
CA PRO A 179 2.06 -20.05 -23.11
C PRO A 179 2.20 -18.86 -24.05
N THR A 180 3.45 -18.44 -24.19
CA THR A 180 4.03 -17.69 -25.31
C THR A 180 3.14 -17.72 -26.55
N MET A 181 2.40 -16.63 -26.80
CA MET A 181 1.82 -16.37 -28.11
C MET A 181 3.00 -16.17 -29.06
N ALA A 182 3.27 -17.19 -29.88
CA ALA A 182 4.20 -17.10 -30.99
C ALA A 182 3.77 -15.95 -31.89
N TYR A 183 4.65 -14.97 -32.08
CA TYR A 183 4.49 -13.98 -33.13
C TYR A 183 4.39 -14.71 -34.48
N PRO A 184 3.44 -14.38 -35.36
CA PRO A 184 3.48 -14.87 -36.73
C PRO A 184 4.73 -14.29 -37.39
N ALA A 185 5.69 -15.17 -37.69
CA ALA A 185 6.86 -14.84 -38.48
C ALA A 185 6.38 -14.34 -39.85
N VAL A 186 6.64 -13.06 -40.12
CA VAL A 186 6.59 -12.50 -41.47
C VAL A 186 7.64 -13.24 -42.29
N GLY A 187 7.17 -13.90 -43.35
CA GLY A 187 7.96 -14.84 -44.13
C GLY A 187 9.18 -14.22 -44.80
N LEU A 188 10.31 -14.91 -44.68
CA LEU A 188 11.41 -14.88 -45.64
C LEU A 188 11.85 -16.32 -45.93
N ALA A 189 12.08 -16.56 -47.21
CA ALA A 189 12.16 -17.83 -47.91
C ALA A 189 13.43 -18.67 -47.57
N PRO A 190 13.55 -19.90 -48.10
CA PRO A 190 14.33 -20.98 -47.51
C PRO A 190 15.76 -21.05 -48.04
N PHE A 191 16.73 -21.30 -47.17
CA PHE A 191 17.95 -22.01 -47.54
C PHE A 191 18.34 -22.93 -46.38
N GLY A 192 18.34 -24.23 -46.68
CA GLY A 192 18.71 -25.26 -45.72
C GLY A 192 20.19 -25.25 -45.43
N TYR A 193 20.54 -25.65 -44.21
CA TYR A 193 21.76 -26.38 -43.85
C TYR A 193 21.57 -26.92 -42.43
N SER A 194 21.63 -28.25 -42.27
CA SER A 194 22.02 -28.89 -41.01
C SER A 194 23.54 -28.73 -40.83
N PRO A 195 24.09 -28.81 -39.60
CA PRO A 195 24.40 -30.13 -39.04
C PRO A 195 24.17 -30.27 -37.53
N ALA A 196 24.21 -31.53 -37.12
CA ALA A 196 24.05 -32.08 -35.79
C ALA A 196 25.07 -31.59 -34.75
N LEU A 197 24.66 -31.57 -33.48
CA LEU A 197 25.54 -31.92 -32.36
C LEU A 197 24.80 -32.75 -31.30
N GLN A 198 25.54 -33.75 -30.83
CA GLN A 198 25.17 -34.87 -29.98
C GLN A 198 24.88 -34.47 -28.53
N TYR A 199 23.99 -35.22 -27.89
CA TYR A 199 24.01 -35.41 -26.42
C TYR A 199 24.13 -36.91 -26.12
N PRO A 200 24.95 -37.31 -25.14
CA PRO A 200 25.17 -38.72 -24.83
C PRO A 200 24.09 -39.27 -23.91
N THR A 201 23.57 -40.43 -24.30
CA THR A 201 22.79 -41.36 -23.48
C THR A 201 23.73 -42.08 -22.51
N TYR A 202 23.36 -42.15 -21.23
CA TYR A 202 23.86 -43.18 -20.31
C TYR A 202 22.69 -43.94 -19.69
N LEU A 203 22.70 -45.25 -19.90
CA LEU A 203 21.83 -46.26 -19.31
C LEU A 203 22.64 -47.16 -18.37
N ALA A 204 21.94 -47.61 -17.32
CA ALA A 204 22.10 -48.85 -16.53
C ALA A 204 23.10 -48.84 -15.33
N PRO A 205 23.01 -49.81 -14.39
CA PRO A 205 21.83 -50.47 -13.78
C PRO A 205 21.91 -50.64 -12.23
N GLY A 206 20.74 -50.81 -11.59
CA GLY A 206 20.45 -51.76 -10.50
C GLY A 206 21.27 -51.77 -9.20
N LYS A 207 20.60 -51.47 -8.06
CA LYS A 207 20.58 -52.26 -6.81
C LYS A 207 19.64 -51.61 -5.78
N SER A 208 18.64 -52.37 -5.36
CA SER A 208 17.78 -52.08 -4.19
C SER A 208 18.53 -52.30 -2.88
N PRO A 209 18.11 -51.65 -1.79
CA PRO A 209 17.53 -52.46 -0.72
C PRO A 209 16.20 -51.92 -0.19
N VAL A 210 15.38 -52.87 0.25
CA VAL A 210 14.05 -52.76 0.83
C VAL A 210 14.13 -52.16 2.24
N ALA A 211 13.30 -51.16 2.54
CA ALA A 211 12.92 -50.79 3.91
C ALA A 211 11.43 -50.45 3.94
N ILE A 212 10.74 -51.06 4.89
CA ILE A 212 9.30 -51.14 5.12
C ILE A 212 8.82 -49.85 5.80
N TYR A 213 7.81 -49.18 5.24
CA TYR A 213 6.92 -48.26 5.96
C TYR A 213 5.49 -48.32 5.37
N PRO A 214 4.44 -48.13 6.19
CA PRO A 214 3.08 -48.50 5.83
C PRO A 214 2.40 -47.44 4.94
N ASN A 215 1.61 -47.98 4.02
CA ASN A 215 0.55 -47.38 3.20
C ASN A 215 0.17 -45.91 3.51
N VAL A 216 0.67 -44.97 2.70
CA VAL A 216 0.04 -43.66 2.49
C VAL A 216 -0.37 -43.61 1.02
N GLN A 217 -1.68 -43.71 0.76
CA GLN A 217 -2.26 -43.55 -0.57
C GLN A 217 -1.87 -42.17 -1.12
N THR A 218 -1.05 -42.18 -2.17
CA THR A 218 -0.75 -41.01 -2.98
C THR A 218 -1.90 -40.76 -3.94
N VAL A 219 -2.78 -39.84 -3.57
CA VAL A 219 -3.81 -39.29 -4.47
C VAL A 219 -3.14 -38.25 -5.40
N PRO A 220 -3.33 -38.31 -6.72
CA PRO A 220 -2.76 -37.35 -7.68
C PRO A 220 -3.37 -35.94 -7.51
N PRO A 221 -2.73 -34.87 -8.04
CA PRO A 221 -3.19 -33.50 -7.82
C PRO A 221 -4.42 -33.21 -8.69
N THR A 222 -5.59 -33.59 -8.23
CA THR A 222 -6.86 -33.08 -8.73
C THR A 222 -7.03 -31.62 -8.33
N SER A 223 -7.42 -30.80 -9.30
CA SER A 223 -7.81 -29.41 -9.18
C SER A 223 -8.74 -29.18 -7.98
N TYR A 224 -8.21 -28.63 -6.89
CA TYR A 224 -9.01 -28.32 -5.70
C TYR A 224 -9.96 -27.16 -6.01
N SER A 225 -11.23 -27.46 -6.33
CA SER A 225 -12.33 -26.55 -6.02
C SER A 225 -12.29 -26.36 -4.50
N LYS A 226 -12.01 -25.15 -4.01
CA LYS A 226 -11.94 -24.88 -2.56
C LYS A 226 -13.33 -25.02 -1.95
N VAL A 227 -13.61 -26.20 -1.40
CA VAL A 227 -14.85 -26.48 -0.67
C VAL A 227 -14.77 -25.78 0.69
N LEU A 228 -15.87 -25.16 1.12
CA LEU A 228 -15.97 -24.61 2.48
C LEU A 228 -15.81 -25.73 3.52
N SER A 229 -15.20 -25.41 4.65
CA SER A 229 -15.17 -26.33 5.80
C SER A 229 -16.61 -26.73 6.18
N PRO A 230 -16.89 -28.01 6.49
CA PRO A 230 -18.24 -28.47 6.85
C PRO A 230 -18.89 -27.62 7.94
N VAL A 231 -18.13 -27.24 8.97
CA VAL A 231 -18.64 -26.43 10.09
C VAL A 231 -19.03 -25.01 9.64
N VAL A 232 -18.28 -24.43 8.70
CA VAL A 232 -18.60 -23.10 8.13
C VAL A 232 -19.80 -23.21 7.19
N GLN A 233 -19.90 -24.31 6.45
CA GLN A 233 -21.04 -24.59 5.57
C GLN A 233 -22.33 -24.78 6.38
N ASP A 234 -22.30 -25.51 7.48
CA ASP A 234 -23.45 -25.70 8.37
C ASP A 234 -23.91 -24.37 8.98
N ARG A 235 -22.97 -23.51 9.35
CA ARG A 235 -23.28 -22.16 9.82
C ARG A 235 -23.94 -21.32 8.74
N LEU A 236 -23.48 -21.41 7.50
CA LEU A 236 -24.06 -20.70 6.37
C LEU A 236 -25.46 -21.23 6.04
N ASN A 237 -25.66 -22.55 6.05
CA ASN A 237 -26.96 -23.20 5.89
C ASN A 237 -27.95 -22.75 6.97
N SER A 238 -27.51 -22.63 8.22
CA SER A 238 -28.33 -22.10 9.31
C SER A 238 -28.82 -20.67 9.03
N LEU A 239 -28.04 -19.82 8.37
CA LEU A 239 -28.47 -18.47 7.99
C LEU A 239 -29.52 -18.49 6.87
N TYR A 240 -29.44 -19.48 5.97
CA TYR A 240 -30.45 -19.72 4.94
C TYR A 240 -31.76 -20.23 5.55
N ASP A 241 -31.68 -21.21 6.44
CA ASP A 241 -32.85 -21.79 7.10
C ASP A 241 -33.59 -20.78 7.98
N LEU A 242 -32.86 -19.85 8.61
CA LEU A 242 -33.43 -18.74 9.39
C LEU A 242 -34.00 -17.61 8.52
N GLY A 243 -33.84 -17.68 7.20
CA GLY A 243 -34.27 -16.63 6.27
C GLY A 243 -33.51 -15.30 6.43
N ILE A 244 -32.38 -15.31 7.13
CA ILE A 244 -31.52 -14.12 7.33
C ILE A 244 -30.82 -13.77 6.02
N LEU A 245 -30.51 -14.77 5.21
CA LEU A 245 -29.78 -14.68 3.95
C LEU A 245 -30.44 -15.62 2.93
N SER A 246 -30.48 -15.25 1.66
CA SER A 246 -30.88 -16.17 0.58
C SER A 246 -29.66 -16.90 -0.01
N PRO A 247 -29.77 -18.17 -0.44
CA PRO A 247 -28.69 -18.90 -1.11
C PRO A 247 -28.13 -18.21 -2.37
N THR A 248 -28.89 -17.30 -3.00
CA THR A 248 -28.49 -16.55 -4.20
C THR A 248 -27.90 -15.18 -3.90
N GLU A 249 -27.91 -14.71 -2.66
CA GLU A 249 -27.43 -13.37 -2.29
C GLU A 249 -25.91 -13.27 -2.16
N LEU A 250 -25.21 -14.40 -2.08
CA LEU A 250 -23.75 -14.47 -2.06
C LEU A 250 -23.25 -15.14 -3.34
N ASP A 251 -22.32 -14.48 -4.01
CA ASP A 251 -21.77 -14.95 -5.27
C ASP A 251 -20.72 -16.04 -5.01
N THR A 252 -20.51 -16.93 -5.98
CA THR A 252 -19.53 -18.02 -5.86
C THR A 252 -18.13 -17.51 -5.52
N GLU A 253 -17.70 -16.37 -6.07
CA GLU A 253 -16.40 -15.74 -5.78
C GLU A 253 -16.24 -15.35 -4.29
N ILE A 254 -17.31 -14.90 -3.62
CA ILE A 254 -17.24 -14.53 -2.21
C ILE A 254 -17.15 -15.77 -1.32
N LEU A 255 -17.86 -16.84 -1.69
CA LEU A 255 -17.84 -18.12 -1.01
C LEU A 255 -16.48 -18.80 -1.15
N GLU A 256 -15.88 -18.75 -2.34
CA GLU A 256 -14.50 -19.20 -2.57
C GLU A 256 -13.50 -18.38 -1.75
N SER A 257 -13.73 -17.07 -1.60
CA SER A 257 -12.91 -16.21 -0.74
C SER A 257 -13.06 -16.56 0.75
N LEU A 258 -14.24 -16.98 1.18
CA LEU A 258 -14.52 -17.44 2.54
C LEU A 258 -13.86 -18.79 2.82
N ALA A 259 -13.83 -19.69 1.84
CA ALA A 259 -13.15 -20.99 1.91
C ALA A 259 -11.62 -20.88 2.12
N GLN A 260 -11.02 -19.70 1.92
CA GLN A 260 -9.60 -19.46 2.17
C GLN A 260 -9.26 -19.25 3.65
N PHE A 261 -10.27 -19.07 4.51
CA PHE A 261 -10.06 -18.88 5.93
C PHE A 261 -10.09 -20.21 6.69
N PRO A 262 -9.29 -20.36 7.75
CA PRO A 262 -9.47 -21.43 8.72
C PRO A 262 -10.90 -21.45 9.29
N ALA A 263 -11.41 -22.63 9.65
CA ALA A 263 -12.80 -22.82 10.08
C ALA A 263 -13.23 -21.84 11.19
N GLU A 264 -12.41 -21.69 12.22
CA GLU A 264 -12.64 -20.77 13.35
C GLU A 264 -12.82 -19.30 12.91
N ILE A 265 -12.03 -18.90 11.93
CA ILE A 265 -12.09 -17.55 11.37
C ILE A 265 -13.33 -17.40 10.49
N GLY A 266 -13.64 -18.41 9.67
CA GLY A 266 -14.86 -18.45 8.86
C GLY A 266 -16.13 -18.29 9.70
N LEU A 267 -16.22 -19.00 10.84
CA LEU A 267 -17.32 -18.87 11.79
C LEU A 267 -17.42 -17.46 12.36
N SER A 268 -16.30 -16.89 12.80
CA SER A 268 -16.24 -15.52 13.32
C SER A 268 -16.66 -14.47 12.28
N ILE A 269 -16.35 -14.71 11.00
CA ILE A 269 -16.78 -13.86 9.88
C ILE A 269 -18.30 -13.94 9.73
N LEU A 270 -18.88 -15.14 9.70
CA LEU A 270 -20.33 -15.34 9.56
C LEU A 270 -21.12 -14.83 10.77
N ASP A 271 -20.56 -14.92 11.97
CA ASP A 271 -21.17 -14.33 13.17
C ASP A 271 -21.19 -12.80 13.13
N LYS A 272 -20.10 -12.16 12.66
CA LYS A 272 -20.09 -10.71 12.46
C LYS A 272 -21.01 -10.28 11.33
N PHE A 273 -21.15 -11.11 10.30
CA PHE A 273 -22.04 -10.86 9.18
C PHE A 273 -23.51 -10.94 9.61
N SER A 274 -23.91 -11.97 10.36
CA SER A 274 -25.28 -12.18 10.82
C SER A 274 -25.73 -11.22 11.93
N LYS A 275 -24.81 -10.70 12.75
CA LYS A 275 -25.12 -9.65 13.73
C LYS A 275 -25.44 -8.29 13.10
N ALA A 276 -25.08 -8.08 11.84
CA ALA A 276 -25.44 -6.86 11.13
C ALA A 276 -26.88 -6.97 10.62
N GLU A 277 -27.63 -5.85 10.61
CA GLU A 277 -28.95 -5.80 9.99
C GLU A 277 -28.83 -5.91 8.47
N LEU A 278 -28.83 -7.15 7.98
CA LEU A 278 -28.58 -7.45 6.58
C LEU A 278 -29.61 -6.79 5.65
N SER A 279 -30.85 -6.58 6.09
CA SER A 279 -31.90 -5.88 5.32
C SER A 279 -31.49 -4.47 4.88
N SER A 280 -30.72 -3.74 5.69
CA SER A 280 -30.23 -2.40 5.38
C SER A 280 -29.09 -2.39 4.35
N ILE A 281 -28.46 -3.55 4.12
CA ILE A 281 -27.21 -3.66 3.35
C ILE A 281 -27.54 -3.98 1.89
N GLN A 282 -27.36 -3.00 1.01
CA GLN A 282 -27.63 -3.17 -0.43
C GLN A 282 -26.70 -4.17 -1.13
N ASN A 283 -25.45 -4.31 -0.67
CA ASN A 283 -24.46 -5.22 -1.27
C ASN A 283 -23.89 -6.19 -0.22
N LYS A 284 -24.47 -7.39 -0.15
CA LYS A 284 -24.09 -8.46 0.77
C LYS A 284 -22.67 -8.97 0.50
N ASN A 285 -22.34 -9.21 -0.78
CA ASN A 285 -21.01 -9.64 -1.23
C ASN A 285 -19.92 -8.64 -0.80
N GLY A 286 -20.14 -7.35 -1.04
CA GLY A 286 -19.21 -6.28 -0.66
C GLY A 286 -19.05 -6.13 0.86
N PHE A 287 -20.15 -6.28 1.62
CA PHE A 287 -20.11 -6.23 3.07
C PHE A 287 -19.34 -7.40 3.67
N LEU A 288 -19.62 -8.63 3.21
CA LEU A 288 -18.89 -9.83 3.62
C LEU A 288 -17.41 -9.74 3.24
N ALA A 289 -17.09 -9.26 2.02
CA ALA A 289 -15.72 -8.97 1.60
C ALA A 289 -15.02 -7.98 2.55
N GLY A 290 -15.75 -6.95 2.99
CA GLY A 290 -15.27 -5.95 3.95
C GLY A 290 -14.93 -6.56 5.31
N ILE A 291 -15.77 -7.48 5.81
CA ILE A 291 -15.50 -8.24 7.04
C ILE A 291 -14.26 -9.11 6.82
N MET A 292 -14.24 -9.96 5.80
CA MET A 292 -13.09 -10.83 5.46
C MET A 292 -11.77 -10.04 5.32
N LYS A 293 -11.80 -8.85 4.73
CA LYS A 293 -10.62 -7.99 4.59
C LYS A 293 -10.03 -7.58 5.94
N ARG A 294 -10.85 -7.34 6.97
CA ARG A 294 -10.39 -7.01 8.32
C ARG A 294 -9.64 -8.20 8.93
N PHE A 295 -10.14 -9.42 8.73
CA PHE A 295 -9.48 -10.64 9.18
C PHE A 295 -8.16 -10.91 8.44
N ARG A 296 -8.05 -10.63 7.14
CA ARG A 296 -6.79 -10.75 6.38
C ARG A 296 -5.75 -9.68 6.72
N GLY A 297 -6.20 -8.50 7.16
CA GLY A 297 -5.35 -7.34 7.47
C GLY A 297 -4.75 -7.34 8.88
N GLY A 298 -4.88 -8.43 9.64
CA GLY A 298 -4.35 -8.52 11.00
C GLY A 298 -5.05 -7.61 12.01
N THR A 299 -6.30 -7.16 11.76
CA THR A 299 -7.03 -6.37 12.75
C THR A 299 -8.54 -6.63 12.68
N ARG A 300 -9.11 -6.96 13.86
CA ARG A 300 -10.53 -6.92 14.24
C ARG A 300 -11.36 -8.20 14.10
N CYS A 301 -10.78 -9.31 14.52
CA CYS A 301 -11.53 -10.37 15.16
C CYS A 301 -10.89 -10.69 16.50
N VAL A 302 -11.48 -10.17 17.57
CA VAL A 302 -11.10 -10.53 18.92
C VAL A 302 -11.79 -11.84 19.24
N ASN A 303 -11.03 -12.94 19.25
CA ASN A 303 -11.49 -14.18 19.86
C ASN A 303 -11.14 -14.10 21.35
N VAL A 304 -12.10 -14.37 22.23
CA VAL A 304 -11.89 -14.32 23.70
C VAL A 304 -10.74 -15.23 24.10
N ARG A 305 -10.61 -16.40 23.44
CA ARG A 305 -9.55 -17.37 23.71
C ARG A 305 -8.17 -16.85 23.33
N ASP A 306 -8.04 -16.18 22.19
CA ASP A 306 -6.77 -15.61 21.74
C ASP A 306 -6.33 -14.45 22.64
N ASN A 307 -7.28 -13.63 23.09
CA ASN A 307 -6.99 -12.56 24.06
C ASN A 307 -6.56 -13.10 25.42
N GLN A 308 -7.23 -14.13 25.93
CA GLN A 308 -6.84 -14.78 27.18
C GLN A 308 -5.44 -15.35 27.10
N HIS A 309 -5.11 -16.04 26.00
CA HIS A 309 -3.77 -16.58 25.79
C HIS A 309 -2.70 -15.47 25.62
N ALA A 310 -3.00 -14.40 24.88
CA ALA A 310 -2.10 -13.26 24.72
C ALA A 310 -1.86 -12.50 26.04
N GLN A 311 -2.91 -12.35 26.86
CA GLN A 311 -2.83 -11.75 28.19
C GLN A 311 -2.04 -12.63 29.16
N ALA A 312 -2.19 -13.96 29.10
CA ALA A 312 -1.44 -14.90 29.94
C ALA A 312 0.08 -14.86 29.71
N GLN A 313 0.53 -14.32 28.58
CA GLN A 313 1.94 -14.12 28.26
C GLN A 313 2.51 -12.78 28.76
N LEU A 314 1.70 -11.93 29.41
CA LEU A 314 2.17 -10.68 30.01
C LEU A 314 2.75 -10.92 31.41
N PRO A 315 3.57 -9.99 31.94
CA PRO A 315 4.01 -10.05 33.33
C PRO A 315 2.82 -10.04 34.32
N ALA A 316 2.99 -10.68 35.49
CA ALA A 316 1.91 -10.87 36.46
C ALA A 316 1.30 -9.55 36.97
N SER A 317 2.11 -8.50 37.12
CA SER A 317 1.63 -7.17 37.53
C SER A 317 0.73 -6.53 36.48
N VAL A 318 1.09 -6.65 35.20
CA VAL A 318 0.29 -6.15 34.06
C VAL A 318 -1.00 -6.94 33.92
N GLN A 319 -0.94 -8.26 34.13
CA GLN A 319 -2.14 -9.10 34.18
C GLN A 319 -3.10 -8.63 35.28
N ALA A 320 -2.59 -8.41 36.50
CA ALA A 320 -3.41 -7.93 37.62
C ALA A 320 -4.06 -6.57 37.33
N ALA A 321 -3.32 -5.63 36.74
CA ALA A 321 -3.85 -4.32 36.36
C ALA A 321 -4.96 -4.43 35.29
N LEU A 322 -4.82 -5.34 34.33
CA LEU A 322 -5.87 -5.61 33.33
C LEU A 322 -7.10 -6.27 33.95
N GLU A 323 -6.90 -7.20 34.90
CA GLU A 323 -8.01 -7.82 35.64
C GLU A 323 -8.80 -6.80 36.46
N GLU A 324 -8.11 -5.88 37.13
CA GLU A 324 -8.75 -4.77 37.85
C GLU A 324 -9.53 -3.87 36.88
N LEU A 325 -8.92 -3.50 35.74
CA LEU A 325 -9.60 -2.75 34.69
C LEU A 325 -10.88 -3.45 34.21
N TYR A 326 -10.87 -4.76 34.00
CA TYR A 326 -12.07 -5.50 33.62
C TYR A 326 -13.10 -5.55 34.74
N ALA A 327 -12.66 -5.69 36.00
CA ALA A 327 -13.54 -5.68 37.17
C ALA A 327 -14.28 -4.35 37.34
N THR A 328 -13.70 -3.22 36.90
CA THR A 328 -14.42 -1.93 36.87
C THR A 328 -15.61 -1.90 35.91
N GLY A 329 -15.69 -2.84 34.97
CA GLY A 329 -16.70 -2.85 33.91
C GLY A 329 -16.52 -1.76 32.85
N LEU A 330 -15.45 -0.95 32.92
CA LEU A 330 -15.19 0.12 31.96
C LEU A 330 -14.93 -0.40 30.55
N VAL A 331 -14.36 -1.61 30.44
CA VAL A 331 -13.89 -2.24 29.20
C VAL A 331 -14.17 -3.73 29.30
N GLN A 332 -14.74 -4.35 28.26
CA GLN A 332 -14.86 -5.80 28.20
C GLN A 332 -13.59 -6.44 27.63
N ARG A 333 -13.33 -7.71 28.00
CA ARG A 333 -12.18 -8.48 27.48
C ARG A 333 -12.13 -8.58 25.96
N THR A 334 -13.26 -8.43 25.28
CA THR A 334 -13.38 -8.46 23.82
C THR A 334 -13.11 -7.12 23.13
N GLU A 335 -12.97 -6.03 23.89
CA GLU A 335 -12.78 -4.68 23.34
C GLU A 335 -11.30 -4.32 23.09
N LEU A 336 -10.39 -5.10 23.66
CA LEU A 336 -8.95 -4.97 23.44
C LEU A 336 -8.49 -5.93 22.34
N ASP A 337 -7.76 -5.43 21.34
CA ASP A 337 -7.23 -6.21 20.23
C ASP A 337 -5.90 -6.88 20.63
N LEU A 338 -5.54 -7.99 19.96
CA LEU A 338 -4.26 -8.69 20.15
C LEU A 338 -3.02 -7.78 20.08
N LYS A 339 -3.09 -6.73 19.26
CA LYS A 339 -2.02 -5.73 19.13
C LYS A 339 -1.72 -5.00 20.44
N VAL A 340 -2.73 -4.75 21.27
CA VAL A 340 -2.55 -4.10 22.58
C VAL A 340 -1.64 -4.96 23.45
N PHE A 341 -1.94 -6.26 23.55
CA PHE A 341 -1.16 -7.19 24.37
C PHE A 341 0.27 -7.37 23.85
N SER A 342 0.47 -7.36 22.52
CA SER A 342 1.84 -7.32 21.95
C SER A 342 2.60 -6.07 22.39
N LEU A 343 1.98 -4.89 22.30
CA LEU A 343 2.64 -3.64 22.66
C LEU A 343 2.92 -3.50 24.15
N LEU A 344 2.03 -4.01 25.02
CA LEU A 344 2.25 -4.07 26.46
C LEU A 344 3.42 -5.00 26.83
N ARG A 345 3.69 -6.02 26.01
CA ARG A 345 4.84 -6.92 26.18
C ARG A 345 6.15 -6.29 25.71
N ASP A 346 6.08 -5.43 24.71
CA ASP A 346 7.25 -4.81 24.08
C ASP A 346 7.78 -3.57 24.83
N ILE A 347 7.17 -3.21 25.96
CA ILE A 347 7.61 -2.12 26.84
C ILE A 347 7.92 -2.66 28.24
N ASP A 348 8.63 -1.86 29.03
CA ASP A 348 8.97 -2.23 30.40
C ASP A 348 7.72 -2.50 31.24
N GLU A 349 7.83 -3.44 32.19
CA GLU A 349 6.71 -3.89 33.02
C GLU A 349 6.04 -2.73 33.77
N ASP A 350 6.83 -1.87 34.43
CA ASP A 350 6.30 -0.68 35.12
C ASP A 350 5.64 0.32 34.17
N ALA A 351 6.13 0.42 32.93
CA ALA A 351 5.54 1.28 31.92
C ALA A 351 4.21 0.72 31.40
N ALA A 352 4.11 -0.61 31.28
CA ALA A 352 2.87 -1.29 30.91
C ALA A 352 1.80 -1.13 31.99
N VAL A 353 2.15 -1.27 33.27
CA VAL A 353 1.24 -1.02 34.39
C VAL A 353 0.76 0.44 34.40
N ASP A 354 1.68 1.40 34.28
CA ASP A 354 1.34 2.84 34.20
C ASP A 354 0.39 3.14 33.03
N ALA A 355 0.62 2.54 31.85
CA ALA A 355 -0.26 2.71 30.71
C ALA A 355 -1.70 2.21 30.98
N VAL A 356 -1.85 1.06 31.65
CA VAL A 356 -3.16 0.49 32.00
C VAL A 356 -3.87 1.37 33.04
N LEU A 357 -3.16 1.84 34.08
CA LEU A 357 -3.71 2.72 35.12
C LEU A 357 -4.15 4.09 34.57
N ARG A 358 -3.35 4.69 33.68
CA ARG A 358 -3.72 5.94 32.99
C ARG A 358 -4.96 5.75 32.13
N PHE A 359 -5.09 4.60 31.48
CA PHE A 359 -6.26 4.27 30.68
C PHE A 359 -7.51 4.09 31.55
N GLN A 360 -7.40 3.39 32.69
CA GLN A 360 -8.48 3.25 33.69
C GLN A 360 -8.93 4.61 34.24
N SER A 361 -7.99 5.51 34.51
CA SER A 361 -8.26 6.87 35.03
C SER A 361 -8.77 7.84 33.97
N SER A 362 -8.79 7.45 32.70
CA SER A 362 -9.21 8.29 31.59
C SER A 362 -10.73 8.29 31.39
N ARG A 363 -11.26 9.37 30.81
CA ARG A 363 -12.68 9.44 30.43
C ARG A 363 -12.95 8.64 29.16
N LEU A 364 -13.51 7.45 29.32
CA LEU A 364 -13.76 6.53 28.19
C LEU A 364 -15.14 6.72 27.53
N SER A 365 -16.00 7.60 28.06
CA SER A 365 -17.38 7.80 27.58
C SER A 365 -17.50 8.15 26.10
N HIS A 366 -16.54 8.92 25.56
CA HIS A 366 -16.51 9.32 24.15
C HIS A 366 -15.56 8.48 23.28
N VAL A 367 -14.92 7.47 23.88
CA VAL A 367 -13.91 6.66 23.19
C VAL A 367 -14.61 5.50 22.50
N THR A 368 -14.75 5.61 21.18
CA THR A 368 -15.35 4.57 20.32
C THR A 368 -14.41 3.42 20.01
N ASN A 369 -13.09 3.64 20.12
CA ASN A 369 -12.06 2.62 19.88
C ASN A 369 -11.14 2.50 21.10
N ARG A 370 -11.51 1.62 22.03
CA ARG A 370 -10.78 1.37 23.29
C ARG A 370 -9.36 0.88 23.05
N SER A 371 -9.19 -0.08 22.13
CA SER A 371 -7.88 -0.56 21.70
C SER A 371 -6.98 0.56 21.18
N GLY A 372 -7.48 1.39 20.25
CA GLY A 372 -6.69 2.48 19.68
C GLY A 372 -6.29 3.53 20.70
N PHE A 373 -7.18 3.83 21.65
CA PHE A 373 -6.90 4.79 22.72
C PHE A 373 -5.81 4.28 23.68
N LEU A 374 -5.89 3.01 24.11
CA LEU A 374 -4.86 2.39 24.94
C LEU A 374 -3.51 2.32 24.22
N VAL A 375 -3.49 1.99 22.92
CA VAL A 375 -2.26 2.05 22.10
C VAL A 375 -1.64 3.46 22.10
N GLY A 376 -2.47 4.50 22.03
CA GLY A 376 -2.01 5.89 22.14
C GLY A 376 -1.33 6.18 23.47
N ILE A 377 -1.90 5.70 24.59
CA ILE A 377 -1.32 5.85 25.93
C ILE A 377 0.00 5.09 26.03
N ILE A 378 0.05 3.84 25.56
CA ILE A 378 1.27 3.02 25.54
C ILE A 378 2.41 3.75 24.83
N ASN A 379 2.14 4.30 23.63
CA ASN A 379 3.14 5.05 22.88
C ASN A 379 3.61 6.30 23.63
N LYS A 380 2.70 7.01 24.31
CA LYS A 380 3.03 8.20 25.09
C LYS A 380 3.94 7.86 26.28
N VAL A 381 3.61 6.83 27.06
CA VAL A 381 4.44 6.37 28.19
C VAL A 381 5.82 5.94 27.70
N LYS A 382 5.88 5.22 26.58
CA LYS A 382 7.14 4.82 25.94
C LYS A 382 8.02 6.03 25.58
N SER A 383 7.43 7.08 25.00
CA SER A 383 8.15 8.32 24.66
C SER A 383 8.62 9.09 25.90
N GLU A 384 7.80 9.18 26.95
CA GLU A 384 8.16 9.87 28.21
C GLU A 384 9.34 9.20 28.92
N ARG A 385 9.38 7.87 28.96
CA ARG A 385 10.50 7.14 29.56
C ARG A 385 11.77 7.23 28.73
N ALA A 386 11.67 7.18 27.40
CA ALA A 386 12.82 7.40 26.52
C ALA A 386 13.44 8.80 26.73
N ALA A 387 12.60 9.83 26.92
CA ALA A 387 13.06 11.18 27.23
C ALA A 387 13.73 11.27 28.62
N THR A 388 13.17 10.57 29.62
CA THR A 388 13.69 10.57 30.99
C THR A 388 15.05 9.87 31.08
N SER A 389 15.25 8.74 30.40
CA SER A 389 16.55 8.06 30.34
C SER A 389 17.63 8.91 29.67
N SER A 390 17.29 9.70 28.64
CA SER A 390 18.25 10.58 27.97
C SER A 390 18.73 11.78 28.82
N LEU A 391 17.94 12.17 29.84
CA LEU A 391 18.31 13.24 30.77
C LEU A 391 19.22 12.74 31.90
N THR A 392 19.14 11.46 32.26
CA THR A 392 19.95 10.86 33.33
C THR A 392 21.34 10.41 32.89
N GLU A 393 21.57 10.18 31.59
CA GLU A 393 22.91 9.86 31.05
C GLU A 393 23.77 11.09 30.73
N GLY A 394 23.23 12.31 30.90
CA GLY A 394 23.91 13.59 30.67
C GLY A 394 24.40 14.31 31.93
N LEU A 395 24.31 13.68 33.10
CA LEU A 395 24.87 14.11 34.39
C LEU A 395 25.91 13.08 34.85
#